data_AF-A0A3D2L962-F1
#
_entry.id   AF-A0A3D2L962-F1
#
_cell.length_a   1.000
_cell.length_b   1.000
_cell.length_c   1.000
_cell.angle_alpha   90.00
_cell.angle_beta   90.00
_cell.angle_gamma   90.00
#
_symmetry.space_group_name_H-M   'P 1'
#
loop_
_entity.id
_entity.type
_entity.pdbx_description
1 polymer ?
#
loop_
_entity_poly.entity_id
_entity_poly.type
_entity_poly.pdbx_seq_one_letter_code
_entity_poly.pdbx_strand_id
1 'polypeptide(L)'
;YTLSKAALWQATQTLAQALAPDIRVNGIGPGPTLRSKHQSEEEFAAEKAATLTQEGSSPEEIIKALRYLISANSVTGQMIASDGGQHLMWQT
;
A
#
# COMPACT_ATOMS: atom_id res chain seq x y z
N TYR A 1 -2.12 8.24 13.76
CA TYR A 1 -2.26 7.43 12.54
C TYR A 1 -0.92 6.90 12.03
N THR A 2 0.05 7.76 11.72
CA THR A 2 1.35 7.34 11.14
C THR A 2 2.11 6.33 12.02
N LEU A 3 2.28 6.61 13.31
CA LEU A 3 2.96 5.69 14.24
C LEU A 3 2.33 4.30 14.26
N SER A 4 1.00 4.21 14.32
CA SER A 4 0.29 2.93 14.29
C SER A 4 0.46 2.17 12.97
N LYS A 5 0.60 2.88 11.84
CA LYS A 5 0.83 2.24 10.54
C LYS A 5 2.28 1.78 10.37
N ALA A 6 3.25 2.54 10.88
CA ALA A 6 4.64 2.10 10.96
C ALA A 6 4.78 0.86 11.87
N ALA A 7 4.10 0.85 13.02
CA ALA A 7 4.05 -0.32 13.89
C ALA A 7 3.38 -1.52 13.23
N LEU A 8 2.30 -1.33 12.46
CA LEU A 8 1.66 -2.39 11.69
C LEU A 8 2.62 -2.98 10.64
N TRP A 9 3.41 -2.15 9.95
CA TRP A 9 4.42 -2.63 9.01
C TRP A 9 5.51 -3.46 9.71
N GLN A 10 5.99 -3.02 10.87
CA GLN A 10 6.90 -3.83 11.68
C GLN A 10 6.26 -5.15 12.12
N ALA A 11 5.00 -5.11 12.54
CA ALA A 11 4.25 -6.29 12.95
C ALA A 11 4.06 -7.30 11.81
N THR A 12 3.83 -6.84 10.56
CA THR A 12 3.78 -7.72 9.39
C THR A 12 5.02 -8.60 9.28
N GLN A 13 6.21 -8.03 9.49
CA GLN A 13 7.48 -8.75 9.41
C GLN A 13 7.67 -9.72 10.60
N THR A 14 7.38 -9.28 11.83
CA THR A 14 7.55 -10.14 13.01
C THR A 14 6.51 -11.26 13.06
N LEU A 15 5.29 -11.03 12.58
CA LEU A 15 4.26 -12.06 12.45
C LEU A 15 4.60 -13.06 11.35
N ALA A 16 5.17 -12.62 10.23
CA ALA A 16 5.67 -13.52 9.20
C ALA A 16 6.76 -14.47 9.73
N GLN A 17 7.65 -13.98 10.61
CA GLN A 17 8.65 -14.81 11.29
C GLN A 17 8.00 -15.79 12.27
N ALA A 18 7.05 -15.32 13.08
CA ALA A 18 6.45 -16.11 14.16
C ALA A 18 5.51 -17.22 13.67
N LEU A 19 4.88 -17.04 12.51
CA LEU A 19 3.84 -17.96 12.01
C LEU A 19 4.30 -18.86 10.85
N ALA A 20 5.53 -18.67 10.36
CA ALA A 20 6.11 -19.54 9.34
C ALA A 20 6.42 -20.94 9.92
N PRO A 21 6.33 -22.01 9.09
CA PRO A 21 5.99 -22.01 7.66
C PRO A 21 4.48 -22.03 7.36
N ASP A 22 3.63 -22.19 8.37
CA ASP A 22 2.22 -22.51 8.17
C ASP A 22 1.37 -21.32 7.70
N ILE A 23 1.72 -20.10 8.11
CA ILE A 23 1.00 -18.88 7.73
C ILE A 23 1.98 -17.83 7.20
N ARG A 24 1.66 -17.27 6.01
CA ARG A 24 2.36 -16.11 5.45
C ARG A 24 1.65 -14.82 5.85
N VAL A 25 2.42 -13.76 6.07
CA VAL A 25 1.88 -12.44 6.44
C VAL A 25 2.49 -11.38 5.53
N ASN A 26 1.67 -10.62 4.81
CA ASN A 26 2.11 -9.56 3.91
C ASN A 26 1.23 -8.31 4.07
N GLY A 27 1.69 -7.17 3.57
CA GLY A 27 0.98 -5.89 3.59
C GLY A 27 0.71 -5.31 2.20
N ILE A 28 -0.28 -4.43 2.11
CA ILE A 28 -0.48 -3.53 0.97
C ILE A 28 -0.48 -2.11 1.51
N GLY A 29 0.39 -1.26 0.98
CA GLY A 29 0.46 0.16 1.27
C GLY A 29 -0.26 0.96 0.19
N PRO A 30 -1.55 1.33 0.37
CA PRO A 30 -2.25 2.17 -0.58
C PRO A 30 -1.84 3.65 -0.44
N GLY A 31 -1.75 4.32 -1.58
CA GLY A 31 -1.73 5.77 -1.74
C GLY A 31 -3.14 6.33 -1.98
N PRO A 32 -3.34 7.31 -2.89
CA PRO A 32 -4.63 7.97 -3.07
C PRO A 32 -5.69 7.05 -3.70
N THR A 33 -6.48 6.36 -2.86
CA THR A 33 -7.55 5.43 -3.30
C THR A 33 -8.89 6.13 -3.51
N LEU A 34 -9.35 6.86 -2.50
CA LEU A 34 -10.65 7.53 -2.46
C LEU A 34 -10.48 8.94 -1.89
N ARG A 35 -11.28 9.87 -2.40
CA ARG A 35 -11.32 11.25 -1.90
C ARG A 35 -11.64 11.28 -0.41
N SER A 36 -10.84 12.02 0.35
CA SER A 36 -11.14 12.27 1.77
C SER A 36 -12.39 13.14 1.93
N LYS A 37 -13.11 13.00 3.04
CA LYS A 37 -14.35 13.78 3.30
C LYS A 37 -14.17 15.30 3.16
N HIS A 38 -12.97 15.80 3.45
CA HIS A 38 -12.63 17.23 3.44
C HIS A 38 -11.89 17.68 2.18
N GLN A 39 -11.64 16.78 1.24
CA GLN A 39 -10.88 17.05 0.01
C GLN A 39 -11.87 17.31 -1.14
N SER A 40 -11.62 18.28 -2.01
CA SER A 40 -12.41 18.47 -3.24
C SER A 40 -12.06 17.43 -4.30
N GLU A 41 -12.87 17.31 -5.36
CA GLU A 41 -12.56 16.39 -6.47
C GLU A 41 -11.30 16.84 -7.22
N GLU A 42 -11.10 18.15 -7.34
CA GLU A 42 -9.93 18.76 -7.97
C GLU A 42 -8.66 18.51 -7.16
N GLU A 43 -8.73 18.65 -5.84
CA GLU A 43 -7.61 18.36 -4.94
C GLU A 43 -7.20 16.88 -4.99
N PHE A 44 -8.18 15.97 -5.09
CA PHE A 44 -7.91 14.54 -5.22
C PHE A 44 -7.32 14.18 -6.59
N ALA A 45 -7.80 14.82 -7.66
CA ALA A 45 -7.23 14.67 -8.99
C ALA A 45 -5.78 15.20 -9.04
N ALA A 46 -5.50 16.33 -8.41
CA ALA A 46 -4.16 16.89 -8.27
C ALA A 46 -3.23 15.98 -7.46
N GLU A 47 -3.71 15.40 -6.36
CA GLU A 47 -2.95 14.43 -5.56
C GLU A 47 -2.55 13.20 -6.38
N LYS A 48 -3.46 12.65 -7.17
CA LYS A 48 -3.16 11.54 -8.09
C LYS A 48 -2.17 11.93 -9.17
N ALA A 49 -2.36 13.09 -9.79
CA ALA A 49 -1.48 13.58 -10.85
C ALA A 49 -0.05 13.85 -10.36
N ALA A 50 0.13 14.10 -9.05
CA ALA A 50 1.43 14.31 -8.45
C ALA A 50 2.21 13.00 -8.18
N THR A 51 1.56 11.82 -8.24
CA THR A 51 2.27 10.55 -8.09
C THR A 51 3.20 10.30 -9.30
N LEU A 52 4.23 9.47 -9.12
CA LEU A 52 5.22 9.21 -10.18
C LEU A 52 4.62 8.57 -11.42
N THR A 53 3.62 7.70 -11.24
CA THR A 53 2.91 7.08 -12.35
C THR A 53 1.71 7.90 -12.82
N GLN A 54 1.41 9.03 -12.15
CA GLN A 54 0.20 9.84 -12.34
C GLN A 54 -1.09 9.03 -12.16
N GLU A 55 -0.99 7.94 -11.39
CA GLU A 55 -2.07 7.03 -11.09
C GLU A 55 -2.18 6.86 -9.57
N GLY A 56 -3.40 6.63 -9.10
CA GLY A 56 -3.67 6.39 -7.68
C GLY A 56 -3.80 4.91 -7.35
N SER A 57 -4.34 4.65 -6.18
CA SER A 57 -4.51 3.31 -5.61
C SER A 57 -5.94 2.86 -5.74
N SER A 58 -6.46 2.77 -6.97
CA SER A 58 -7.86 2.39 -7.16
C SER A 58 -8.15 1.03 -6.49
N PRO A 59 -9.41 0.74 -6.11
CA PRO A 59 -9.77 -0.57 -5.58
C PRO A 59 -9.29 -1.72 -6.47
N GLU A 60 -9.31 -1.55 -7.80
CA GLU A 60 -8.84 -2.52 -8.77
C GLU A 60 -7.33 -2.78 -8.66
N GLU A 61 -6.51 -1.74 -8.48
CA GLU A 61 -5.07 -1.88 -8.29
C GLU A 61 -4.72 -2.57 -6.97
N ILE A 62 -5.46 -2.27 -5.89
CA ILE A 62 -5.31 -2.97 -4.61
C ILE A 62 -5.64 -4.46 -4.76
N ILE A 63 -6.70 -4.79 -5.51
CA ILE A 63 -7.09 -6.18 -5.79
C ILE A 63 -6.00 -6.91 -6.60
N LYS A 64 -5.36 -6.24 -7.56
CA LYS A 64 -4.23 -6.84 -8.31
C LYS A 64 -3.07 -7.17 -7.38
N ALA A 65 -2.66 -6.26 -6.50
CA ALA A 65 -1.61 -6.50 -5.51
C ALA A 65 -1.97 -7.66 -4.55
N LEU A 66 -3.22 -7.70 -4.08
CA LEU A 66 -3.73 -8.78 -3.24
C LEU A 66 -3.64 -10.14 -3.94
N ARG A 67 -4.10 -10.23 -5.19
CA ARG A 67 -4.05 -11.47 -5.98
C ARG A 67 -2.63 -11.99 -6.14
N TYR A 68 -1.67 -11.10 -6.40
CA TYR A 68 -0.25 -11.47 -6.43
C TYR A 68 0.19 -12.08 -5.10
N LEU A 69 0.00 -11.39 -3.98
CA LEU A 69 0.46 -11.84 -2.66
C LEU A 69 -0.17 -13.17 -2.22
N ILE A 70 -1.43 -13.42 -2.60
CA ILE A 70 -2.10 -14.70 -2.39
C ILE A 70 -1.43 -15.80 -3.23
N SER A 71 -1.19 -15.54 -4.52
CA SER A 71 -0.65 -16.53 -5.46
C SER A 71 0.84 -16.86 -5.25
N ALA A 72 1.63 -15.93 -4.71
CA ALA A 72 3.07 -16.07 -4.54
C ALA A 72 3.44 -16.81 -3.24
N ASN A 73 3.50 -18.14 -3.29
CA ASN A 73 3.74 -19.00 -2.12
C ASN A 73 5.08 -18.76 -1.40
N SER A 74 6.09 -18.23 -2.07
CA SER A 74 7.40 -17.92 -1.47
C SER A 74 7.46 -16.55 -0.79
N VAL A 75 6.40 -15.74 -0.89
CA VAL A 75 6.41 -14.34 -0.43
C VAL A 75 5.73 -14.21 0.94
N THR A 76 6.49 -13.81 1.95
CA THR A 76 6.03 -13.47 3.30
C THR A 76 6.88 -12.33 3.88
N GLY A 77 6.32 -11.56 4.82
CA GLY A 77 6.96 -10.41 5.45
C GLY A 77 7.16 -9.22 4.53
N GLN A 78 6.51 -9.19 3.35
CA GLN A 78 6.68 -8.15 2.35
C GLN A 78 5.50 -7.19 2.29
N MET A 79 5.71 -6.04 1.67
CA MET A 79 4.65 -5.08 1.35
C MET A 79 4.75 -4.66 -0.12
N ILE A 80 3.59 -4.57 -0.79
CA ILE A 80 3.48 -3.87 -2.07
C ILE A 80 2.90 -2.48 -1.80
N ALA A 81 3.67 -1.44 -2.13
CA ALA A 81 3.16 -0.08 -2.23
C ALA A 81 2.39 0.04 -3.56
N SER A 82 1.06 -0.02 -3.48
CA SER A 82 0.19 0.27 -4.62
C SER A 82 -0.23 1.73 -4.44
N ASP A 83 0.66 2.67 -4.76
CA ASP A 83 0.52 4.10 -4.41
C ASP A 83 0.95 5.06 -5.52
N GLY A 84 1.15 4.55 -6.74
CA GLY A 84 1.67 5.33 -7.86
C GLY A 84 3.08 5.91 -7.63
N GLY A 85 3.81 5.42 -6.63
CA GLY A 85 5.11 5.96 -6.23
C GLY A 85 5.01 7.16 -5.29
N GLN A 86 3.86 7.42 -4.66
CA GLN A 86 3.68 8.52 -3.70
C GLN A 86 4.74 8.50 -2.59
N HIS A 87 5.10 7.33 -2.06
CA HIS A 87 6.14 7.19 -1.02
C HIS A 87 7.56 7.56 -1.48
N LEU A 88 7.79 7.72 -2.80
CA LEU A 88 9.07 8.08 -3.39
C LEU A 88 9.12 9.54 -3.87
N MET A 89 8.04 10.30 -3.70
CA MET A 89 8.04 11.72 -4.08
C MET A 89 9.09 12.49 -3.28
N TRP A 90 9.92 13.25 -3.99
CA TRP A 90 11.05 13.99 -3.41
C TRP A 90 11.15 15.43 -3.93
N GLN A 91 10.52 15.72 -5.07
CA GLN A 91 10.36 17.08 -5.61
C GLN A 91 9.06 17.66 -5.06
N THR A 92 9.19 18.60 -4.12
CA THR A 92 8.07 19.36 -3.53
C THR A 92 8.09 20.80 -4.00
#